data_AF-A0A2D7X5B1-F1
#
_entry.id   AF-A0A2D7X5B1-F1
#
_cell.length_a   1.000
_cell.length_b   1.000
_cell.length_c   1.000
_cell.angle_alpha   90.00
_cell.angle_beta   90.00
_cell.angle_gamma   90.00
#
_symmetry.space_group_name_H-M   'P 1'
#
loop_
_entity.id
_entity.type
_entity.pdbx_description
1 polymer ?
#
loop_
_entity_poly.entity_id
_entity_poly.type
_entity_poly.pdbx_seq_one_letter_code
_entity_poly.pdbx_strand_id
1 'polypeptide(L)'
;ALRSEGSLSVSGDTLAGIQRKWASSKVSDSETLTRIKKISEEYGYVVDPHTAVGIEAAERHAGVSQAPIISLATAHPSKFPDAVEEASGISPTLPSHLSDLYEREESYEILPNDEGAVKNYILAQRKGE
;
A
#
# COMPACT_ATOMS: atom_id res chain seq x y z
N ALA A 1 2.39 4.57 29.22
CA ALA A 1 2.99 5.05 27.98
C ALA A 1 2.05 4.81 26.80
N LEU A 2 2.35 4.01 25.76
CA LEU A 2 1.59 4.07 24.48
C LEU A 2 0.05 3.96 24.63
N ARG A 3 -0.44 2.95 25.37
CA ARG A 3 -1.90 2.76 25.56
C ARG A 3 -2.57 3.86 26.36
N SER A 4 -1.87 4.52 27.28
CA SER A 4 -2.42 5.51 28.20
C SER A 4 -2.21 6.97 27.74
N GLU A 5 -1.14 7.23 27.00
CA GLU A 5 -0.66 8.57 26.65
C GLU A 5 -0.64 8.82 25.13
N GLY A 6 -0.94 7.79 24.31
CA GLY A 6 -0.89 7.88 22.84
C GLY A 6 0.53 7.99 22.27
N SER A 7 1.56 7.95 23.12
CA SER A 7 2.96 8.03 22.71
C SER A 7 3.86 7.17 23.62
N LEU A 8 5.02 6.84 23.09
CA LEU A 8 6.08 6.14 23.81
C LEU A 8 7.42 6.69 23.32
N SER A 9 8.25 7.14 24.25
CA SER A 9 9.63 7.52 23.96
C SER A 9 10.57 6.35 24.24
N VAL A 10 11.59 6.18 23.39
CA VAL A 10 12.66 5.21 23.57
C VAL A 10 13.93 5.89 24.06
N SER A 11 14.83 5.15 24.70
CA SER A 11 16.13 5.70 25.11
C SER A 11 16.99 6.06 23.89
N GLY A 12 17.95 6.98 24.08
CA GLY A 12 18.90 7.36 23.04
C GLY A 12 19.69 6.18 22.48
N ASP A 13 20.12 5.26 23.35
CA ASP A 13 20.84 4.04 22.94
C ASP A 13 19.98 3.12 22.07
N THR A 14 18.69 2.99 22.40
CA THR A 14 17.74 2.21 21.61
C THR A 14 17.55 2.84 20.24
N LEU A 15 17.33 4.16 20.20
CA LEU A 15 17.16 4.91 18.95
C LEU A 15 18.41 4.78 18.06
N ALA A 16 19.60 4.98 18.63
CA ALA A 16 20.86 4.83 17.93
C ALA A 16 21.05 3.40 17.39
N GLY A 17 20.61 2.39 18.15
CA GLY A 17 20.59 0.99 17.70
C GLY A 17 19.73 0.75 16.46
N ILE A 18 18.55 1.36 16.41
CA ILE A 18 17.63 1.28 15.26
C ILE A 18 18.23 2.00 14.05
N GLN A 19 18.72 3.23 14.23
CA GLN A 19 19.27 4.07 13.15
C GLN A 19 20.53 3.49 12.50
N ARG A 20 21.25 2.58 13.18
CA ARG A 20 22.35 1.81 12.56
C ARG A 20 21.90 0.76 11.54
N LYS A 21 20.63 0.35 11.58
CA LYS A 21 20.09 -0.74 10.75
C LYS A 21 18.98 -0.30 9.81
N TRP A 22 18.26 0.76 10.17
CA TRP A 22 17.05 1.19 9.50
C TRP A 22 17.13 2.68 9.15
N ALA A 23 16.73 3.00 7.93
CA ALA A 23 16.40 4.35 7.49
C ALA A 23 14.89 4.41 7.18
N SER A 24 14.34 5.62 7.18
CA SER A 24 12.96 5.85 6.81
C SER A 24 12.84 7.15 6.05
N SER A 25 11.87 7.21 5.14
CA SER A 25 11.55 8.38 4.35
C SER A 25 10.03 8.55 4.31
N LYS A 26 9.59 9.80 4.23
CA LYS A 26 8.19 10.17 3.98
C LYS A 26 8.08 10.70 2.57
N VAL A 27 7.12 10.21 1.80
CA VAL A 27 6.83 10.64 0.44
C VAL A 27 5.41 11.22 0.43
N SER A 28 5.22 12.42 -0.10
CA SER A 28 3.89 13.02 -0.24
C SER A 28 3.13 12.46 -1.45
N ASP A 29 1.84 12.74 -1.53
CA ASP A 29 1.02 12.35 -2.69
C ASP A 29 1.57 12.96 -3.99
N SER A 30 1.94 14.24 -3.98
CA SER A 30 2.53 14.91 -5.15
C SER A 30 3.86 14.28 -5.60
N GLU A 31 4.71 13.87 -4.64
CA GLU A 31 5.96 13.17 -4.93
C GLU A 31 5.69 11.75 -5.46
N THR A 32 4.64 11.10 -4.93
CA THR A 32 4.18 9.77 -5.39
C THR A 32 3.73 9.82 -6.85
N LEU A 33 2.88 10.78 -7.21
CA LEU A 33 2.42 10.98 -8.60
C LEU A 33 3.61 11.29 -9.53
N THR A 34 4.52 12.17 -9.09
CA THR A 34 5.74 12.48 -9.83
C THR A 34 6.58 11.23 -10.08
N ARG A 35 6.70 10.35 -9.07
CA ARG A 35 7.46 9.10 -9.18
C ARG A 35 6.79 8.10 -10.12
N ILE A 36 5.46 7.93 -10.06
CA ILE A 36 4.71 7.08 -11.01
C ILE A 36 4.98 7.54 -12.45
N LYS A 37 4.80 8.85 -12.71
CA LYS A 37 5.04 9.44 -14.03
C LYS A 37 6.46 9.18 -14.52
N LYS A 38 7.46 9.44 -13.69
CA LYS A 38 8.87 9.25 -14.04
C LYS A 38 9.16 7.80 -14.42
N ILE A 39 8.66 6.83 -13.64
CA ILE A 39 8.89 5.40 -13.94
C ILE A 39 8.23 5.02 -15.27
N SER A 40 7.01 5.51 -15.52
CA SER A 40 6.29 5.29 -16.77
C SER A 40 7.05 5.85 -17.97
N GLU A 41 7.54 7.09 -17.89
CA GLU A 41 8.27 7.75 -18.98
C GLU A 41 9.66 7.14 -19.23
N GLU A 42 10.38 6.77 -18.17
CA GLU A 42 11.77 6.31 -18.25
C GLU A 42 11.87 4.82 -18.59
N TYR A 43 10.96 3.99 -18.07
CA TYR A 43 11.05 2.53 -18.18
C TYR A 43 9.89 1.91 -18.97
N GLY A 44 8.86 2.69 -19.35
CA GLY A 44 7.65 2.15 -19.97
C GLY A 44 6.86 1.24 -19.04
N TYR A 45 7.06 1.37 -17.72
CA TYR A 45 6.43 0.54 -16.70
C TYR A 45 5.60 1.39 -15.75
N VAL A 46 4.37 0.96 -15.48
CA VAL A 46 3.45 1.69 -14.62
C VAL A 46 3.37 0.98 -13.27
N VAL A 47 3.54 1.74 -12.19
CA VAL A 47 3.48 1.26 -10.81
C VAL A 47 2.27 1.83 -10.08
N ASP A 48 1.79 1.10 -9.08
CA ASP A 48 0.81 1.60 -8.13
C ASP A 48 1.44 2.63 -7.16
N PRO A 49 0.64 3.47 -6.47
CA PRO A 49 1.15 4.51 -5.57
C PRO A 49 2.02 3.97 -4.41
N HIS A 50 1.73 2.81 -3.85
CA HIS A 50 2.51 2.22 -2.74
C HIS A 50 3.90 1.80 -3.22
N THR A 51 3.96 1.19 -4.40
CA THR A 51 5.23 0.84 -5.05
C THR A 51 6.05 2.10 -5.37
N ALA A 52 5.40 3.16 -5.87
CA ALA A 52 6.06 4.43 -6.14
C ALA A 52 6.63 5.08 -4.86
N VAL A 53 5.91 5.05 -3.73
CA VAL A 53 6.44 5.49 -2.42
C VAL A 53 7.71 4.70 -2.04
N GLY A 54 7.67 3.37 -2.20
CA GLY A 54 8.83 2.51 -1.92
C GLY A 54 10.05 2.84 -2.79
N ILE A 55 9.84 3.07 -4.09
CA ILE A 55 10.90 3.44 -5.04
C ILE A 55 11.45 4.84 -4.72
N GLU A 56 10.59 5.82 -4.45
CA GLU A 56 11.04 7.17 -4.09
C GLU A 56 11.85 7.17 -2.78
N ALA A 57 11.40 6.43 -1.77
CA ALA A 57 12.15 6.27 -0.52
C ALA A 57 13.51 5.58 -0.76
N ALA A 58 13.55 4.54 -1.60
CA ALA A 58 14.78 3.85 -1.98
C ALA A 58 15.77 4.79 -2.69
N GLU A 59 15.30 5.60 -3.63
CA GLU A 59 16.09 6.56 -4.39
C GLU A 59 16.74 7.63 -3.49
N ARG A 60 16.03 8.12 -2.47
CA ARG A 60 16.58 9.06 -1.47
C ARG A 60 17.72 8.47 -0.64
N HIS A 61 17.79 7.15 -0.55
CA HIS A 61 18.84 6.41 0.13
C HIS A 61 19.77 5.68 -0.84
N ALA A 62 19.68 5.98 -2.15
CA ALA A 62 20.61 5.45 -3.14
C ALA A 62 22.04 5.91 -2.81
N GLY A 63 23.01 5.01 -3.00
CA GLY A 63 24.43 5.30 -2.75
C GLY A 63 24.89 5.17 -1.29
N VAL A 64 24.00 4.86 -0.33
CA VAL A 64 24.41 4.50 1.05
C VAL A 64 25.29 3.23 1.06
N SER A 65 25.10 2.36 0.07
CA SER A 65 25.80 1.10 -0.11
C SER A 65 25.99 0.82 -1.60
N GLN A 66 26.97 -0.02 -1.94
CA GLN A 66 27.16 -0.54 -3.30
C GLN A 66 26.25 -1.75 -3.60
N ALA A 67 25.50 -2.24 -2.62
CA ALA A 67 24.57 -3.33 -2.81
C ALA A 67 23.38 -2.90 -3.69
N PRO A 68 22.81 -3.81 -4.51
CA PRO A 68 21.60 -3.52 -5.26
C PRO A 68 20.44 -3.22 -4.31
N ILE A 69 19.60 -2.26 -4.70
CA ILE A 69 18.37 -1.93 -3.98
C ILE A 69 17.23 -2.76 -4.57
N ILE A 70 16.46 -3.42 -3.69
CA ILE A 70 15.23 -4.13 -4.05
C ILE A 70 14.07 -3.34 -3.44
N SER A 71 13.23 -2.76 -4.29
CA SER A 71 11.97 -2.14 -3.88
C SER A 71 10.83 -3.14 -4.03
N LEU A 72 9.99 -3.29 -2.99
CA LEU A 72 8.89 -4.23 -2.99
C LEU A 72 7.67 -3.60 -3.68
N ALA A 73 7.23 -4.19 -4.79
CA ALA A 73 5.96 -3.82 -5.42
C ALA A 73 4.81 -4.51 -4.68
N THR A 74 4.02 -3.75 -3.93
CA THR A 74 3.05 -4.30 -2.97
C THR A 74 1.63 -4.44 -3.52
N ALA A 75 1.31 -3.78 -4.64
CA ALA A 75 0.03 -3.92 -5.30
C ALA A 75 0.15 -3.86 -6.84
N HIS A 76 -0.91 -4.31 -7.52
CA HIS A 76 -1.05 -4.11 -8.96
C HIS A 76 -1.64 -2.71 -9.24
N PRO A 77 -1.20 -2.00 -10.30
CA PRO A 77 -1.71 -0.65 -10.62
C PRO A 77 -3.24 -0.57 -10.74
N SER A 78 -3.87 -1.63 -11.25
CA SER A 78 -5.34 -1.69 -11.40
C SER A 78 -6.12 -1.66 -10.08
N LYS A 79 -5.46 -1.82 -8.92
CA LYS A 79 -6.11 -1.66 -7.61
C LYS A 79 -6.30 -0.17 -7.24
N PHE A 80 -5.55 0.73 -7.88
CA PHE A 80 -5.56 2.17 -7.60
C PHE A 80 -5.58 2.97 -8.92
N PRO A 81 -6.59 2.75 -9.79
CA PRO A 81 -6.59 3.28 -11.15
C PRO A 81 -6.55 4.80 -11.20
N ASP A 82 -7.25 5.50 -10.30
CA ASP A 82 -7.35 6.97 -10.32
C ASP A 82 -5.99 7.65 -10.15
N ALA A 83 -5.19 7.21 -9.17
CA ALA A 83 -3.86 7.78 -8.93
C ALA A 83 -2.88 7.49 -10.09
N VAL A 84 -3.03 6.32 -10.71
CA VAL A 84 -2.21 5.91 -11.85
C VAL A 84 -2.56 6.75 -13.09
N GLU A 85 -3.85 6.92 -13.36
CA GLU A 85 -4.34 7.73 -14.48
C GLU A 85 -3.98 9.20 -14.30
N GLU A 86 -4.14 9.76 -13.10
CA GLU A 86 -3.74 11.14 -12.79
C GLU A 86 -2.25 11.39 -13.05
N ALA A 87 -1.39 10.45 -12.62
CA ALA A 87 0.06 10.61 -12.76
C ALA A 87 0.57 10.42 -14.19
N SER A 88 0.05 9.40 -14.89
CA SER A 88 0.64 8.90 -16.14
C SER A 88 -0.23 9.08 -17.38
N GLY A 89 -1.51 9.42 -17.20
CA GLY A 89 -2.50 9.42 -18.29
C GLY A 89 -2.89 8.02 -18.78
N ILE A 90 -2.46 6.96 -18.10
CA ILE A 90 -2.74 5.56 -18.45
C ILE A 90 -3.77 5.02 -17.49
N SER A 91 -4.92 4.55 -17.99
CA SER A 91 -5.89 3.79 -17.21
C SER A 91 -5.44 2.32 -17.13
N PRO A 92 -5.02 1.80 -15.96
CA PRO A 92 -4.50 0.45 -15.85
C PRO A 92 -5.61 -0.59 -16.01
N THR A 93 -5.40 -1.60 -16.86
CA THR A 93 -6.37 -2.69 -17.07
C THR A 93 -6.22 -3.79 -16.03
N LEU A 94 -7.29 -4.55 -15.80
CA LEU A 94 -7.20 -5.79 -15.01
C LEU A 94 -6.29 -6.82 -15.69
N PRO A 95 -5.60 -7.67 -14.93
CA PRO A 95 -4.92 -8.85 -15.46
C PRO A 95 -5.88 -9.75 -16.23
N SER A 96 -5.39 -10.46 -17.26
CA SER A 96 -6.24 -11.27 -18.14
C SER A 96 -7.11 -12.32 -17.43
N HIS A 97 -6.59 -12.95 -16.37
CA HIS A 97 -7.34 -13.94 -15.57
C HIS A 97 -8.41 -13.33 -14.65
N LEU A 98 -8.49 -12.00 -14.59
CA LEU A 98 -9.50 -11.22 -13.87
C LEU A 98 -10.28 -10.29 -14.82
N SER A 99 -10.18 -10.46 -16.14
CA SER A 99 -10.85 -9.55 -17.08
C SER A 99 -12.36 -9.49 -16.90
N ASP A 100 -12.96 -10.57 -16.39
CA ASP A 100 -14.39 -10.71 -16.14
C ASP A 100 -14.83 -10.31 -14.72
N LEU A 101 -13.91 -9.80 -13.89
CA LEU A 101 -14.14 -9.60 -12.46
C LEU A 101 -15.40 -8.75 -12.17
N TYR A 102 -15.63 -7.72 -12.98
CA TYR A 102 -16.76 -6.80 -12.82
C TYR A 102 -18.10 -7.37 -13.34
N GLU A 103 -18.08 -8.49 -14.07
CA GLU A 103 -19.31 -9.16 -14.54
C GLU A 103 -19.78 -10.27 -13.58
N ARG A 104 -18.96 -10.63 -12.57
CA ARG A 104 -19.31 -11.67 -11.60
C ARG A 104 -20.36 -11.14 -10.63
N GLU A 105 -21.31 -12.02 -10.27
CA GLU A 105 -22.32 -11.70 -9.27
C GLU A 105 -21.67 -11.50 -7.90
N GLU A 106 -21.89 -10.33 -7.30
CA GLU A 106 -21.50 -10.07 -5.92
C GLU A 106 -22.50 -10.74 -4.95
N SER A 107 -22.00 -11.48 -3.98
CA SER A 107 -22.81 -12.13 -2.94
C SER A 107 -22.41 -11.60 -1.57
N TYR A 108 -23.17 -10.67 -1.03
CA TYR A 108 -22.95 -10.06 0.28
C TYR A 108 -24.27 -9.72 0.99
N GLU A 109 -24.20 -9.54 2.30
CA GLU A 109 -25.32 -9.12 3.15
C GLU A 109 -25.01 -7.77 3.78
N ILE A 110 -25.98 -6.85 3.76
CA ILE A 110 -25.83 -5.52 4.36
C ILE A 110 -26.32 -5.59 5.81
N LEU A 111 -25.41 -5.33 6.75
CA LEU A 111 -25.71 -5.30 8.18
C LEU A 111 -25.65 -3.85 8.70
N PRO A 112 -26.48 -3.50 9.71
CA PRO A 112 -26.34 -2.22 10.39
C PRO A 112 -24.99 -2.17 11.12
N ASN A 113 -24.49 -0.95 11.36
CA ASN A 113 -23.31 -0.71 12.20
C ASN A 113 -23.64 -0.94 13.68
N ASP A 114 -23.94 -2.20 14.03
CA ASP A 114 -24.34 -2.66 15.34
C ASP A 114 -23.61 -3.96 15.67
N GLU A 115 -22.99 -4.01 16.84
CA GLU A 115 -22.21 -5.16 17.30
C GLU A 115 -23.08 -6.41 17.44
N GLY A 116 -24.31 -6.27 17.94
CA GLY A 116 -25.24 -7.37 18.13
C GLY A 116 -25.67 -7.99 16.81
N ALA A 117 -26.02 -7.16 15.82
CA ALA A 117 -26.40 -7.59 14.48
C ALA A 117 -25.27 -8.39 13.79
N VAL A 118 -24.03 -7.88 13.84
CA VAL A 118 -22.88 -8.57 13.25
C VAL A 118 -22.61 -9.90 13.96
N LYS A 119 -22.63 -9.92 15.30
CA LYS A 119 -22.44 -11.15 16.08
C LYS A 119 -23.49 -12.20 15.77
N ASN A 120 -24.76 -11.81 15.78
CA ASN A 120 -25.87 -12.72 15.53
C ASN A 120 -25.81 -13.29 14.11
N TYR A 121 -25.46 -12.47 13.12
CA TYR A 121 -25.24 -12.93 11.75
C TYR A 121 -24.12 -13.98 11.68
N ILE A 122 -22.95 -13.72 12.27
CA ILE A 122 -21.84 -14.68 12.30
C ILE A 122 -22.24 -16.00 12.97
N LEU A 123 -22.97 -15.92 14.10
CA LEU A 123 -23.44 -17.10 14.82
C LEU A 123 -24.41 -17.93 13.98
N ALA A 124 -25.33 -17.27 13.25
CA ALA A 124 -26.29 -17.93 12.38
C ALA A 124 -25.65 -18.63 11.15
N GLN A 125 -24.47 -18.18 10.70
CA GLN A 125 -23.75 -18.76 9.55
C GLN A 125 -22.83 -19.94 9.93
N ARG A 126 -22.74 -20.31 11.21
CA ARG A 126 -21.93 -21.46 11.63
C ARG A 126 -22.51 -22.76 11.06
N LYS A 127 -21.73 -23.47 10.24
CA LYS A 127 -22.08 -24.82 9.78
C LYS A 127 -21.80 -25.83 10.90
N GLY A 128 -22.85 -26.36 11.52
CA GLY A 128 -22.79 -27.48 12.47
C GLY A 128 -23.41 -27.17 13.84
N GLU A 129 -24.67 -27.55 13.99
CA GLU A 129 -25.21 -28.28 15.16
C GLU A 129 -25.93 -29.52 14.64
#